data_AF-Q96X58-F1
#
_entry.id   AF-Q96X58-F1
#
_cell.length_a   1.000
_cell.length_b   1.000
_cell.length_c   1.000
_cell.angle_alpha   90.00
_cell.angle_beta   90.00
_cell.angle_gamma   90.00
#
_symmetry.space_group_name_H-M   'P 1'
#
loop_
_entity.id
_entity.type
_entity.pdbx_description
1 polymer ?
#
loop_
_entity_poly.entity_id
_entity_poly.type
_entity_poly.pdbx_seq_one_letter_code
_entity_poly.pdbx_strand_id
1 'polypeptide(L)'
;MKRTNVVKLIVDKQTHERLKELAITTAKCWNEVNWLRMQQFKEGERVDFAKTEKEVYEKYKHVLKVNVQQVARKNAEDWRSFFSLIEEKNEGKLPKWFKPRPPRVLER
;
A
#
# COMPACT_ATOMS: atom_id res chain seq x y z
N MET A 1 22.44 -19.10 0.45
CA MET A 1 22.99 -18.34 1.59
C MET A 1 22.48 -16.89 1.49
N LYS A 2 21.48 -16.47 2.28
CA LYS A 2 21.01 -15.07 2.30
C LYS A 2 21.92 -14.30 3.27
N ARG A 3 22.76 -13.40 2.77
CA ARG A 3 23.46 -12.43 3.61
C ARG A 3 22.47 -11.33 4.01
N THR A 4 22.24 -11.15 5.30
CA THR A 4 21.44 -10.04 5.83
C THR A 4 22.39 -8.92 6.20
N ASN A 5 22.38 -7.83 5.43
CA ASN A 5 23.11 -6.61 5.80
C ASN A 5 22.23 -5.79 6.74
N VAL A 6 22.70 -5.56 7.97
CA VAL A 6 22.03 -4.68 8.93
C VAL A 6 22.70 -3.32 8.86
N VAL A 7 21.93 -2.28 8.54
CA VAL A 7 22.41 -0.89 8.49
C VAL A 7 21.73 -0.10 9.59
N LYS A 8 22.52 0.65 10.36
CA LYS A 8 22.00 1.60 11.36
C LYS A 8 22.01 3.01 10.77
N LEU A 9 20.84 3.62 10.65
CA LEU A 9 20.73 5.05 10.35
C LEU A 9 21.07 5.85 11.60
N ILE A 10 22.11 6.67 11.53
CA ILE A 10 22.46 7.66 12.54
C ILE A 10 22.02 9.01 11.97
N VAL A 11 21.03 9.63 12.60
CA VAL A 11 20.44 10.90 12.17
C VAL A 11 20.39 11.86 13.35
N ASP A 12 20.58 13.15 13.08
CA ASP A 12 20.36 14.21 14.07
C ASP A 12 18.86 14.37 14.37
N LYS A 13 18.54 15.12 15.42
CA LYS A 13 17.15 15.33 15.87
C LYS A 13 16.27 15.97 14.79
N GLN A 14 16.78 16.93 14.03
CA GLN A 14 16.01 17.62 12.99
C GLN A 14 15.71 16.69 11.81
N THR A 15 16.70 15.91 11.38
CA THR A 15 16.50 14.90 10.34
C THR A 15 15.53 13.81 10.78
N HIS A 16 15.61 13.37 12.04
CA HIS A 16 14.68 12.38 12.60
C HIS A 16 13.22 12.85 12.52
N GLU A 17 12.93 14.08 12.95
CA GLU A 17 11.57 14.63 12.91
C GLU A 17 11.05 14.76 11.47
N ARG A 18 11.90 15.17 10.51
CA ARG A 18 11.54 15.19 9.09
C ARG A 18 11.22 13.80 8.54
N LEU A 19 12.01 12.79 8.88
CA LEU A 19 11.75 11.40 8.47
C LEU A 19 10.45 10.87 9.09
N LYS A 20 10.16 11.23 10.34
CA LYS A 20 8.92 10.87 11.02
C LYS A 20 7.71 11.51 10.34
N GLU A 21 7.78 12.79 9.97
CA GLU A 21 6.72 13.46 9.22
C GLU A 21 6.46 12.81 7.85
N LEU A 22 7.54 12.48 7.12
CA LEU A 22 7.44 11.75 5.87
C LEU A 22 6.78 10.38 6.06
N ALA A 23 7.20 9.61 7.08
CA ALA A 23 6.62 8.31 7.38
C ALA A 23 5.13 8.38 7.72
N ILE A 24 4.72 9.36 8.55
CA ILE A 24 3.31 9.60 8.87
C ILE A 24 2.51 9.96 7.62
N THR A 25 3.07 10.81 6.75
CA THR A 25 2.41 11.22 5.51
C THR A 25 2.29 10.06 4.53
N THR A 26 3.32 9.23 4.41
CA THR A 26 3.29 7.99 3.62
C THR A 26 2.22 7.02 4.14
N ALA A 27 2.12 6.81 5.45
CA ALA A 27 1.08 5.96 6.04
C ALA A 27 -0.33 6.50 5.76
N LYS A 28 -0.54 7.83 5.87
CA LYS A 28 -1.81 8.45 5.49
C LYS A 28 -2.14 8.23 4.01
N CYS A 29 -1.17 8.44 3.12
CA CYS A 29 -1.33 8.22 1.68
C CYS A 29 -1.67 6.75 1.35
N TRP A 30 -1.01 5.79 2.00
CA TRP A 30 -1.31 4.36 1.88
C TRP A 30 -2.75 4.06 2.33
N ASN A 31 -3.14 4.55 3.50
CA ASN A 31 -4.46 4.29 4.05
C ASN A 31 -5.56 4.87 3.16
N GLU A 32 -5.36 6.08 2.62
CA GLU A 32 -6.32 6.72 1.72
C GLU A 32 -6.50 5.94 0.41
N VAL A 33 -5.39 5.63 -0.29
CA VAL A 33 -5.48 4.88 -1.56
C VAL A 33 -6.08 3.50 -1.34
N ASN A 34 -5.76 2.86 -0.21
CA ASN A 34 -6.33 1.56 0.13
C ASN A 34 -7.82 1.67 0.44
N TRP A 35 -8.25 2.73 1.13
CA TRP A 35 -9.65 2.97 1.44
C TRP A 35 -10.48 3.17 0.17
N LEU A 36 -10.01 4.00 -0.77
CA LEU A 36 -10.68 4.23 -2.07
C LEU A 36 -10.88 2.92 -2.85
N ARG A 37 -9.83 2.10 -2.94
CA ARG A 37 -9.87 0.80 -3.62
C ARG A 37 -10.77 -0.21 -2.90
N MET A 38 -10.80 -0.16 -1.57
CA MET A 38 -11.67 -0.99 -0.76
C MET A 38 -13.15 -0.63 -0.96
N GLN A 39 -13.50 0.65 -1.12
CA GLN A 39 -14.88 1.04 -1.43
C GLN A 39 -15.32 0.46 -2.77
N GLN A 40 -14.53 0.67 -3.83
CA GLN A 40 -14.79 0.10 -5.15
C GLN A 40 -14.97 -1.43 -5.08
N PHE A 41 -14.08 -2.13 -4.39
CA PHE A 41 -14.17 -3.57 -4.23
C PHE A 41 -15.44 -4.02 -3.49
N LYS A 42 -15.86 -3.30 -2.44
CA LYS A 42 -17.09 -3.60 -1.70
C LYS A 42 -18.36 -3.34 -2.51
N GLU A 43 -18.32 -2.36 -3.40
CA GLU A 43 -19.39 -2.05 -4.35
C GLU A 43 -19.46 -3.06 -5.52
N GLY A 44 -18.51 -4.00 -5.58
CA GLY A 44 -18.42 -5.00 -6.65
C GLY A 44 -17.81 -4.44 -7.94
N GLU A 45 -17.27 -3.22 -7.90
CA GLU A 45 -16.62 -2.59 -9.04
C GLU A 45 -15.20 -3.15 -9.25
N ARG A 46 -14.73 -3.06 -10.50
CA ARG A 46 -13.32 -3.31 -10.78
C ARG A 46 -12.50 -2.17 -10.19
N VAL A 47 -11.52 -2.52 -9.34
CA VAL A 47 -10.62 -1.53 -8.73
C VAL A 47 -9.85 -0.75 -9.80
N ASP A 48 -10.06 0.56 -9.85
CA ASP A 48 -9.39 1.47 -10.78
C ASP A 48 -8.11 2.04 -10.15
N PHE A 49 -7.00 1.39 -10.46
CA PHE A 49 -5.69 1.79 -9.94
C PHE A 49 -5.25 3.18 -10.42
N ALA A 50 -5.62 3.58 -11.64
CA ALA A 50 -5.19 4.84 -12.23
C ALA A 50 -5.95 6.03 -11.62
N LYS A 51 -7.28 5.88 -11.48
CA LYS A 51 -8.12 6.90 -10.82
C LYS A 51 -7.71 7.11 -9.37
N THR A 52 -7.56 6.02 -8.62
CA THR A 52 -7.19 6.08 -7.19
C THR A 52 -5.78 6.61 -6.97
N GLU A 53 -4.81 6.30 -7.86
CA GLU A 53 -3.48 6.90 -7.83
C GLU A 53 -3.52 8.41 -8.09
N LYS A 54 -4.26 8.86 -9.11
CA LYS A 54 -4.39 10.29 -9.43
C LYS A 54 -4.98 11.07 -8.26
N GLU A 55 -5.98 10.53 -7.59
CA GLU A 55 -6.64 11.17 -6.44
C GLU A 55 -5.67 11.39 -5.27
N VAL A 56 -4.91 10.36 -4.87
CA VAL A 56 -3.91 10.53 -3.80
C VAL A 56 -2.71 11.36 -4.25
N TYR A 57 -2.34 11.30 -5.53
CA TYR A 57 -1.27 12.16 -6.07
C TYR A 57 -1.60 13.63 -5.89
N GLU A 58 -2.78 14.07 -6.31
CA GLU A 58 -3.20 15.46 -6.15
C GLU A 58 -3.20 15.92 -4.69
N LYS A 59 -3.59 15.03 -3.76
CA LYS A 59 -3.64 15.32 -2.33
C LYS A 59 -2.27 15.39 -1.65
N TYR A 60 -1.33 14.51 -2.02
CA TYR A 60 -0.07 14.31 -1.28
C TYR A 60 1.19 14.79 -2.03
N LYS A 61 1.11 15.19 -3.30
CA LYS A 61 2.27 15.59 -4.14
C LYS A 61 3.12 16.70 -3.54
N HIS A 62 2.55 17.61 -2.76
CA HIS A 62 3.28 18.73 -2.15
C HIS A 62 4.28 18.28 -1.07
N VAL A 63 4.00 17.16 -0.39
CA VAL A 63 4.88 16.63 0.68
C VAL A 63 5.73 15.47 0.17
N LEU A 64 5.10 14.51 -0.51
CA LEU A 64 5.76 13.26 -0.91
C LEU A 64 6.32 13.30 -2.34
N LYS A 65 5.93 14.28 -3.17
CA LYS A 65 6.37 14.41 -4.57
C LYS A 65 6.16 13.08 -5.33
N VAL A 66 7.20 12.60 -6.01
CA VAL A 66 7.19 11.32 -6.76
C VAL A 66 6.92 10.10 -5.88
N ASN A 67 7.12 10.19 -4.56
CA ASN A 67 6.89 9.05 -3.67
C ASN A 67 5.41 8.69 -3.52
N VAL A 68 4.47 9.60 -3.85
CA VAL A 68 3.04 9.26 -3.84
C VAL A 68 2.73 8.13 -4.82
N GLN A 69 3.29 8.21 -6.03
CA GLN A 69 3.11 7.17 -7.06
C GLN A 69 3.73 5.85 -6.60
N GLN A 70 4.88 5.89 -5.94
CA GLN A 70 5.52 4.70 -5.39
C GLN A 70 4.65 4.03 -4.32
N VAL A 71 3.99 4.80 -3.45
CA VAL A 71 3.04 4.30 -2.46
C VAL A 71 1.82 3.67 -3.14
N ALA A 72 1.22 4.37 -4.10
CA ALA A 72 0.05 3.88 -4.85
C ALA A 72 0.36 2.59 -5.63
N ARG A 73 1.55 2.51 -6.24
CA ARG A 73 2.06 1.33 -6.95
C ARG A 73 2.27 0.15 -6.01
N LYS A 74 2.90 0.35 -4.85
CA LYS A 74 3.07 -0.71 -3.85
C LYS A 74 1.74 -1.22 -3.34
N ASN A 75 0.79 -0.33 -3.07
CA ASN A 75 -0.56 -0.76 -2.72
C ASN A 75 -1.23 -1.52 -3.87
N ALA A 76 -0.98 -1.16 -5.15
CA ALA A 76 -1.54 -1.88 -6.29
C ALA A 76 -0.94 -3.29 -6.45
N GLU A 77 0.35 -3.47 -6.14
CA GLU A 77 1.00 -4.78 -6.07
C GLU A 77 0.31 -5.69 -5.02
N ASP A 78 -0.03 -5.15 -3.85
CA ASP A 78 -0.75 -5.89 -2.80
C ASP A 78 -2.17 -6.30 -3.26
N TRP A 79 -2.90 -5.38 -3.92
CA TRP A 79 -4.22 -5.70 -4.47
C TRP A 79 -4.17 -6.75 -5.57
N ARG A 80 -3.19 -6.68 -6.49
CA ARG A 80 -3.00 -7.72 -7.53
C ARG A 80 -2.70 -9.08 -6.91
N SER A 81 -1.86 -9.10 -5.87
CA SER A 81 -1.55 -10.33 -5.13
C SER A 81 -2.80 -10.92 -4.47
N PHE A 82 -3.64 -10.06 -3.87
CA PHE A 82 -4.93 -10.48 -3.31
C PHE A 82 -5.87 -11.07 -4.36
N PHE A 83 -6.00 -10.45 -5.54
CA PHE A 83 -6.84 -10.98 -6.62
C PHE A 83 -6.35 -12.32 -7.16
N SER A 84 -5.03 -12.47 -7.33
CA SER A 84 -4.43 -13.77 -7.70
C SER A 84 -4.75 -14.86 -6.68
N LEU A 85 -4.70 -14.56 -5.38
CA LEU A 85 -5.09 -15.51 -4.34
C LEU A 85 -6.59 -15.86 -4.35
N ILE A 86 -7.46 -14.94 -4.77
CA ILE A 86 -8.89 -15.24 -4.97
C ILE A 86 -9.06 -16.22 -6.14
N GLU A 87 -8.38 -15.97 -7.25
CA GLU A 87 -8.42 -16.83 -8.44
C GLU A 87 -7.93 -18.25 -8.12
N GLU A 88 -6.76 -18.39 -7.50
CA GLU A 88 -6.22 -19.68 -7.08
C GLU A 88 -7.15 -20.43 -6.12
N LYS A 89 -7.84 -19.69 -5.24
CA LYS A 89 -8.85 -20.28 -4.35
C LYS A 89 -10.05 -20.82 -5.14
N ASN A 90 -10.54 -20.07 -6.13
CA ASN A 90 -11.68 -20.48 -6.95
C ASN A 90 -11.32 -21.68 -7.84
N GLU A 91 -10.06 -21.80 -8.25
CA GLU A 91 -9.54 -22.96 -8.99
C GLU A 91 -9.23 -24.18 -8.09
N GLY A 92 -9.39 -24.06 -6.77
CA GLY A 92 -9.13 -25.15 -5.82
C GLY A 92 -7.63 -25.42 -5.55
N LYS A 93 -6.74 -24.51 -5.95
CA LYS A 93 -5.28 -24.62 -5.71
C LYS A 93 -4.89 -24.32 -4.26
N LEU A 94 -5.77 -23.67 -3.49
CA LEU A 94 -5.53 -23.31 -2.09
C LEU A 94 -6.33 -24.19 -1.11
N PRO A 95 -5.79 -24.46 0.10
CA PRO A 95 -6.50 -25.21 1.12
C PRO A 95 -7.85 -24.59 1.50
N LYS A 96 -8.86 -25.42 1.81
CA LYS A 96 -10.23 -24.96 2.18
C LYS A 96 -10.26 -23.97 3.35
N TRP A 97 -9.33 -24.11 4.31
CA TRP A 97 -9.23 -23.22 5.47
C TRP A 97 -8.64 -21.84 5.14
N PHE A 98 -7.96 -21.70 4.00
CA PHE A 98 -7.33 -20.44 3.61
C PHE A 98 -8.35 -19.45 3.06
N LYS A 99 -8.35 -18.22 3.59
CA LYS A 99 -9.22 -17.14 3.12
C LYS A 99 -8.35 -15.92 2.76
N PRO A 100 -8.17 -15.64 1.45
CA PRO A 100 -7.49 -14.43 1.00
C PRO A 100 -8.12 -13.20 1.67
N ARG A 101 -7.29 -12.26 2.09
CA ARG A 101 -7.75 -11.00 2.71
C ARG A 101 -7.24 -9.82 1.89
N PRO A 102 -8.05 -8.77 1.72
CA PRO A 102 -7.61 -7.58 1.02
C PRO A 102 -6.50 -6.86 1.80
N PRO A 103 -5.77 -5.93 1.16
CA PRO A 103 -4.66 -5.22 1.79
C PRO A 103 -5.11 -4.44 3.03
N ARG A 104 -4.26 -4.45 4.06
CA ARG A 104 -4.56 -3.82 5.35
C ARG A 104 -4.19 -2.34 5.36
N VAL A 105 -4.85 -1.59 6.24
CA VAL A 105 -4.42 -0.25 6.64
C VAL A 105 -3.23 -0.34 7.58
N LEU A 106 -2.34 0.64 7.52
CA LEU A 106 -1.23 0.79 8.47
C LEU A 106 -1.76 1.51 9.72
N GLU A 107 -1.71 0.82 10.85
CA GLU A 107 -1.96 1.42 12.18
C GLU A 107 -0.74 2.28 12.58
N ARG A 108 -0.99 3.36 13.32
CA ARG A 108 0.06 4.29 13.80
C ARG A 108 0.67 3.81 15.11
#